data_AF-A0A943SM79-F1
#
_entry.id   AF-A0A943SM79-F1
#
_cell.length_a   1.000
_cell.length_b   1.000
_cell.length_c   1.000
_cell.angle_alpha   90.00
_cell.angle_beta   90.00
_cell.angle_gamma   90.00
#
_symmetry.space_group_name_H-M   'P 1'
#
loop_
_entity.id
_entity.type
_entity.pdbx_description
1 polymer ?
#
loop_
_entity_poly.entity_id
_entity_poly.type
_entity_poly.pdbx_seq_one_letter_code
_entity_poly.pdbx_strand_id
1 'polypeptide(L)'
;MSKLLKFLKHHLIPVLLVLALLIVEAFCDLALPTYTSEIVNVGIQQSGIEDPVPGVLGEESYFLLTSLLPSDQAGVMEHYTRSEDKNELPKSLQGISSDVQAFYLLSDLSEEERSSLESALSYPMLLCMAISGDMQADGENADYAQNLFDGDLPIPEGVDAQQFFASLDQAGKDAFLAEIYQKFDELPETILSQIGILFVQNEYESLGIDLGKISNRYILISGAKMLGLALASMACTIAVCYLASLIASSVGKELRGNVYRRVLSFSNEDIEKFSTASLITRTTNDVTNVTMAIVM
;
A
#
# COMPACT_ATOMS: atom_id res chain seq x y z
N MET A 1 13.90 37.94 -16.29
CA MET A 1 14.28 36.57 -15.86
C MET A 1 15.54 36.03 -16.51
N SER A 2 15.73 36.04 -17.84
CA SER A 2 16.91 35.39 -18.47
C SER A 2 18.30 35.91 -18.02
N LYS A 3 18.39 37.17 -17.58
CA LYS A 3 19.63 37.76 -17.04
C LYS A 3 19.96 37.26 -15.63
N LEU A 4 18.96 36.87 -14.84
CA LEU A 4 19.15 36.28 -13.50
C LEU A 4 19.71 34.87 -13.57
N LEU A 5 19.24 34.08 -14.55
CA LEU A 5 19.75 32.74 -14.83
C LEU A 5 21.27 32.74 -15.10
N LYS A 6 21.85 33.84 -15.64
CA LYS A 6 23.31 33.94 -15.82
C LYS A 6 24.08 33.97 -14.51
N PHE A 7 23.53 34.58 -13.46
CA PHE A 7 24.14 34.60 -12.12
C PHE A 7 23.97 33.24 -11.42
N LEU A 8 22.87 32.53 -11.68
CA LEU A 8 22.67 31.17 -11.17
C LEU A 8 23.57 30.12 -11.83
N LYS A 9 24.09 30.35 -13.04
CA LYS A 9 24.96 29.39 -13.74
C LYS A 9 26.23 29.03 -12.96
N HIS A 10 26.74 29.93 -12.13
CA HIS A 10 27.90 29.63 -11.28
C HIS A 10 27.53 28.72 -10.09
N HIS A 11 26.23 28.64 -9.77
CA HIS A 11 25.66 27.84 -8.68
C HIS A 11 24.81 26.66 -9.20
N LEU A 12 25.10 26.16 -10.41
CA LEU A 12 24.30 25.10 -11.04
C LEU A 12 24.25 23.81 -10.20
N ILE A 13 25.38 23.41 -9.60
CA ILE A 13 25.48 22.19 -8.78
C ILE A 13 24.53 22.25 -7.56
N PRO A 14 24.62 23.27 -6.68
CA PRO A 14 23.72 23.34 -5.53
C PRO A 14 22.25 23.58 -5.94
N VAL A 15 21.99 24.24 -7.07
CA VAL A 15 20.61 24.37 -7.62
C VAL A 15 20.07 23.00 -8.06
N LEU A 16 20.86 22.17 -8.75
CA LEU A 16 20.46 20.82 -9.12
C LEU A 16 20.25 19.94 -7.89
N LEU A 17 21.06 20.12 -6.84
CA LEU A 17 20.90 19.40 -5.59
C LEU A 17 19.61 19.80 -4.86
N VAL A 18 19.26 21.09 -4.83
CA VAL A 18 17.96 21.55 -4.32
C VAL A 18 16.83 20.92 -5.10
N LEU A 19 16.90 20.89 -6.44
CA LEU A 19 15.89 20.25 -7.27
C LEU A 19 15.75 18.75 -6.95
N ALA A 20 16.87 18.04 -6.78
CA ALA A 20 16.86 16.63 -6.42
C ALA A 20 16.23 16.40 -5.04
N LEU A 21 16.53 17.24 -4.05
CA LEU A 21 15.93 17.17 -2.72
C LEU A 21 14.43 17.45 -2.75
N LEU A 22 13.97 18.42 -3.53
CA LEU A 22 12.54 18.70 -3.71
C LEU A 22 11.80 17.52 -4.36
N ILE A 23 12.45 16.81 -5.27
CA ILE A 23 11.88 15.58 -5.85
C ILE A 23 11.72 14.51 -4.76
N VAL A 24 12.74 14.30 -3.92
CA VAL A 24 12.68 13.35 -2.80
C VAL A 24 11.59 13.75 -1.80
N GLU A 25 11.50 15.03 -1.45
CA GLU A 25 10.46 15.57 -0.56
C GLU A 25 9.05 15.29 -1.12
N ALA A 26 8.82 15.59 -2.41
CA ALA A 26 7.55 15.31 -3.06
C ALA A 26 7.18 13.81 -3.05
N PHE A 27 8.16 12.92 -3.24
CA PHE A 27 7.93 11.48 -3.12
C PHE A 27 7.58 11.06 -1.69
N CYS A 28 8.29 11.59 -0.69
CA CYS A 28 7.98 11.32 0.72
C CYS A 28 6.56 11.75 1.07
N ASP A 29 6.17 12.97 0.68
CA ASP A 29 4.86 13.52 1.00
C ASP A 29 3.72 12.77 0.28
N LEU A 30 3.95 12.36 -0.98
CA LEU A 30 2.97 11.59 -1.74
C LEU A 30 2.81 10.15 -1.23
N ALA A 31 3.80 9.60 -0.54
CA ALA A 31 3.74 8.26 0.04
C ALA A 31 2.98 8.21 1.38
N LEU A 32 2.92 9.31 2.15
CA LEU A 32 2.26 9.32 3.47
C LEU A 32 0.76 8.93 3.44
N PRO A 33 -0.06 9.40 2.46
CA PRO A 33 -1.44 8.94 2.32
C PRO A 33 -1.55 7.44 2.08
N THR A 34 -0.64 6.85 1.30
CA THR A 34 -0.60 5.41 1.03
C THR A 34 -0.40 4.63 2.32
N TYR A 35 0.59 4.98 3.14
CA TYR A 35 0.79 4.31 4.44
C TYR A 35 -0.38 4.51 5.40
N THR A 36 -1.05 5.67 5.36
CA THR A 36 -2.26 5.90 6.16
C THR A 36 -3.38 4.97 5.73
N SER A 37 -3.58 4.81 4.41
CA SER A 37 -4.56 3.89 3.84
C SER A 37 -4.24 2.44 4.17
N GLU A 38 -2.97 2.03 4.07
CA GLU A 38 -2.52 0.68 4.41
C GLU A 38 -2.71 0.38 5.90
N ILE A 39 -2.41 1.33 6.79
CA ILE A 39 -2.64 1.14 8.24
C ILE A 39 -4.13 0.86 8.52
N VAL A 40 -5.03 1.59 7.88
CA VAL A 40 -6.47 1.43 8.09
C VAL A 40 -6.99 0.18 7.40
N ASN A 41 -6.78 0.06 6.09
CA ASN A 41 -7.34 -1.01 5.28
C ASN A 41 -6.68 -2.33 5.62
N VAL A 42 -5.35 -2.41 5.54
CA VAL A 42 -4.64 -3.68 5.80
C VAL A 42 -4.51 -3.92 7.29
N GLY A 43 -4.01 -2.93 8.03
CA GLY A 43 -3.70 -3.10 9.45
C GLY A 43 -4.93 -3.35 10.31
N ILE A 44 -5.98 -2.54 10.15
CA ILE A 44 -7.18 -2.60 11.00
C ILE A 44 -8.27 -3.46 10.37
N GLN A 45 -8.73 -3.15 9.15
CA GLN A 45 -9.86 -3.88 8.55
C GLN A 45 -9.49 -5.31 8.14
N GLN A 46 -8.29 -5.49 7.60
CA GLN A 46 -7.82 -6.80 7.15
C GLN A 46 -6.97 -7.53 8.21
N SER A 47 -6.87 -7.01 9.44
CA SER A 47 -6.12 -7.64 10.54
C SER A 47 -4.64 -7.91 10.22
N GLY A 48 -4.03 -7.10 9.36
CA GLY A 48 -2.65 -7.23 8.91
C GLY A 48 -2.43 -8.32 7.84
N ILE A 49 -3.50 -8.84 7.24
CA ILE A 49 -3.45 -9.83 6.16
C ILE A 49 -3.55 -9.09 4.83
N GLU A 50 -2.48 -9.16 4.04
CA GLU A 50 -2.37 -8.50 2.73
C GLU A 50 -2.83 -9.40 1.58
N ASP A 51 -2.82 -10.71 1.81
CA ASP A 51 -2.97 -11.70 0.75
C ASP A 51 -4.29 -12.48 0.88
N PRO A 52 -5.09 -12.57 -0.20
CA PRO A 52 -6.30 -13.38 -0.22
C PRO A 52 -6.02 -14.89 -0.25
N VAL A 53 -4.80 -15.33 -0.58
CA VAL A 53 -4.40 -16.73 -0.58
C VAL A 53 -3.91 -17.14 0.82
N PRO A 54 -4.52 -18.16 1.45
CA PRO A 54 -4.11 -18.64 2.77
C PRO A 54 -2.71 -19.26 2.68
N GLY A 55 -1.79 -18.76 3.50
CA GLY A 55 -0.47 -19.37 3.64
C GLY A 55 -0.51 -20.68 4.41
N VAL A 56 -1.54 -20.88 5.23
CA VAL A 56 -1.78 -22.09 6.03
C VAL A 56 -3.26 -22.43 5.99
N LEU A 57 -3.56 -23.72 5.85
CA LEU A 57 -4.91 -24.28 5.92
C LEU A 57 -4.96 -25.41 6.97
N GLY A 58 -6.06 -25.53 7.69
CA GLY A 58 -6.43 -26.68 8.49
C GLY A 58 -6.88 -27.84 7.61
N GLU A 59 -6.95 -29.04 8.19
CA GLU A 59 -7.33 -30.25 7.44
C GLU A 59 -8.76 -30.19 6.90
N GLU A 60 -9.69 -29.61 7.66
CA GLU A 60 -11.09 -29.45 7.25
C GLU A 60 -11.22 -28.48 6.07
N SER A 61 -10.65 -27.28 6.20
CA SER A 61 -10.67 -26.25 5.16
C SER A 61 -9.98 -26.73 3.88
N TYR A 62 -8.82 -27.39 3.99
CA TYR A 62 -8.14 -27.99 2.84
C TYR A 62 -9.03 -29.01 2.12
N PHE A 63 -9.70 -29.89 2.87
CA PHE A 63 -10.59 -30.90 2.30
C PHE A 63 -11.81 -30.29 1.63
N LEU A 64 -12.45 -29.30 2.26
CA LEU A 64 -13.59 -28.59 1.70
C LEU A 64 -13.22 -27.83 0.43
N LEU A 65 -12.11 -27.08 0.42
CA LEU A 65 -11.62 -26.38 -0.76
C LEU A 65 -11.34 -27.35 -1.91
N THR A 66 -10.69 -28.48 -1.62
CA THR A 66 -10.42 -29.52 -2.63
C THR A 66 -11.72 -30.11 -3.18
N SER A 67 -12.77 -30.25 -2.35
CA SER A 67 -14.09 -30.75 -2.79
C SER A 67 -14.92 -29.72 -3.54
N LEU A 68 -14.65 -28.43 -3.38
CA LEU A 68 -15.37 -27.31 -4.01
C LEU A 68 -14.69 -26.81 -5.29
N LEU A 69 -13.47 -27.28 -5.55
CA LEU A 69 -12.73 -26.99 -6.77
C LEU A 69 -13.26 -27.80 -7.97
N PRO A 70 -13.40 -27.17 -9.14
CA PRO A 70 -13.68 -27.86 -10.39
C PRO A 70 -12.59 -28.87 -10.73
N SER A 71 -12.96 -29.97 -11.39
CA SER A 71 -12.03 -31.07 -11.70
C SER A 71 -10.83 -30.66 -12.55
N ASP A 72 -10.96 -29.63 -13.38
CA ASP A 72 -9.89 -29.06 -14.22
C ASP A 72 -8.92 -28.15 -13.44
N GLN A 73 -9.30 -27.71 -12.25
CA GLN A 73 -8.50 -26.83 -11.38
C GLN A 73 -7.97 -27.53 -10.13
N ALA A 74 -8.32 -28.80 -9.90
CA ALA A 74 -7.90 -29.55 -8.70
C ALA A 74 -6.38 -29.56 -8.44
N GLY A 75 -5.56 -29.40 -9.49
CA GLY A 75 -4.10 -29.36 -9.38
C GLY A 75 -3.56 -28.17 -8.57
N VAL A 76 -4.34 -27.09 -8.37
CA VAL A 76 -3.88 -25.92 -7.60
C VAL A 76 -3.63 -26.24 -6.12
N MET A 77 -4.29 -27.28 -5.59
CA MET A 77 -4.09 -27.71 -4.20
C MET A 77 -2.76 -28.46 -3.99
N GLU A 78 -2.08 -28.89 -5.06
CA GLU A 78 -0.75 -29.55 -4.96
C GLU A 78 0.33 -28.61 -4.41
N HIS A 79 0.09 -27.29 -4.46
CA HIS A 79 0.97 -26.29 -3.87
C HIS A 79 0.94 -26.29 -2.34
N TYR A 80 -0.01 -26.98 -1.72
CA TYR A 80 -0.13 -27.12 -0.28
C TYR A 80 0.43 -28.46 0.20
N THR A 81 1.39 -28.41 1.12
CA THR A 81 2.02 -29.60 1.69
C THR A 81 1.57 -29.81 3.13
N ARG A 82 1.11 -31.02 3.45
CA ARG A 82 0.73 -31.39 4.83
C ARG A 82 1.96 -31.42 5.73
N SER A 83 1.89 -30.73 6.86
CA SER A 83 2.91 -30.72 7.92
C SER A 83 2.27 -30.86 9.30
N GLU A 84 3.04 -31.45 10.21
CA GLU A 84 2.73 -31.54 11.65
C GLU A 84 3.77 -30.74 12.47
N ASP A 85 4.86 -30.30 11.84
CA ASP A 85 5.94 -29.57 12.50
C ASP A 85 5.65 -28.08 12.50
N LYS A 86 5.19 -27.57 13.65
CA LYS A 86 4.93 -26.14 13.87
C LYS A 86 6.16 -25.24 13.69
N ASN A 87 7.37 -25.81 13.64
CA ASN A 87 8.59 -25.04 13.35
C ASN A 87 8.72 -24.68 11.86
N GLU A 88 8.01 -25.38 10.97
CA GLU A 88 7.98 -25.08 9.54
C GLU A 88 7.08 -23.87 9.22
N LEU A 89 6.28 -23.41 10.18
CA LEU A 89 5.43 -22.23 10.02
C LEU A 89 6.27 -20.96 9.82
N PRO A 90 5.84 -20.06 8.92
CA PRO A 90 6.39 -18.72 8.83
C PRO A 90 6.36 -18.04 10.20
N LYS A 91 7.41 -17.27 10.52
CA LYS A 91 7.49 -16.51 11.79
C LYS A 91 6.27 -15.62 12.04
N SER A 92 5.62 -15.17 10.97
CA SER A 92 4.41 -14.35 11.03
C SER A 92 3.20 -15.10 11.57
N LEU A 93 3.14 -16.43 11.37
CA LEU A 93 2.02 -17.33 11.68
C LEU A 93 2.34 -18.31 12.83
N GLN A 94 3.44 -18.07 13.55
CA GLN A 94 3.73 -18.78 14.79
C GLN A 94 2.66 -18.43 15.83
N GLY A 95 1.91 -19.45 16.28
CA GLY A 95 0.77 -19.24 17.17
C GLY A 95 -0.36 -20.24 17.02
N ILE A 96 -0.30 -21.14 16.04
CA ILE A 96 -1.30 -22.21 15.87
C ILE A 96 -1.50 -22.96 17.19
N SER A 97 -2.77 -23.13 17.56
CA SER A 97 -3.20 -23.78 18.81
C SER A 97 -2.54 -25.15 18.98
N SER A 98 -2.25 -25.52 20.22
CA SER A 98 -1.73 -26.84 20.60
C SER A 98 -2.60 -27.99 20.06
N ASP A 99 -3.90 -27.75 19.93
CA ASP A 99 -4.91 -28.76 19.58
C ASP A 99 -4.91 -29.11 18.09
N VAL A 100 -4.34 -28.24 17.24
CA VAL A 100 -4.13 -28.51 15.82
C VAL A 100 -2.96 -29.48 15.67
N GLN A 101 -3.26 -30.70 15.20
CA GLN A 101 -2.30 -31.77 15.00
C GLN A 101 -1.58 -31.68 13.66
N ALA A 102 -2.29 -31.27 12.61
CA ALA A 102 -1.75 -31.14 11.27
C ALA A 102 -2.38 -29.95 10.54
N PHE A 103 -1.64 -29.41 9.60
CA PHE A 103 -2.03 -28.29 8.75
C PHE A 103 -1.35 -28.42 7.38
N TYR A 104 -1.79 -27.63 6.42
CA TYR A 104 -1.26 -27.58 5.06
C TYR A 104 -0.57 -26.24 4.85
N LEU A 105 0.71 -26.28 4.47
CA LEU A 105 1.54 -25.11 4.20
C LEU A 105 1.59 -24.82 2.72
N LEU A 106 1.39 -23.56 2.36
CA LEU A 106 1.61 -23.10 0.99
C LEU A 106 3.11 -23.11 0.66
N SER A 107 3.46 -23.68 -0.48
CA SER A 107 4.83 -23.69 -1.01
C SER A 107 5.25 -22.31 -1.51
N ASP A 108 6.55 -22.09 -1.71
CA ASP A 108 7.04 -20.89 -2.39
C ASP A 108 6.61 -20.90 -3.86
N LEU A 109 5.81 -19.90 -4.26
CA LEU A 109 5.26 -19.77 -5.62
C LEU A 109 5.84 -18.56 -6.35
N SER A 110 5.91 -18.65 -7.68
CA SER A 110 6.07 -17.49 -8.56
C SER A 110 4.82 -16.61 -8.56
N GLU A 111 4.94 -15.36 -9.01
CA GLU A 111 3.79 -14.45 -9.11
C GLU A 111 2.68 -14.99 -10.03
N GLU A 112 3.04 -15.68 -11.11
CA GLU A 112 2.09 -16.30 -12.04
C GLU A 112 1.33 -17.47 -11.39
N GLU A 113 2.04 -18.36 -10.68
CA GLU A 113 1.42 -19.48 -9.96
C GLU A 113 0.51 -18.99 -8.84
N ARG A 114 0.93 -17.94 -8.11
CA ARG A 114 0.14 -17.33 -7.05
C ARG A 114 -1.13 -16.68 -7.57
N SER A 115 -1.04 -15.95 -8.68
CA SER A 115 -2.22 -15.34 -9.32
C SER A 115 -3.20 -16.40 -9.84
N SER A 116 -2.69 -17.50 -10.39
CA SER A 116 -3.54 -18.64 -10.78
C SER A 116 -4.23 -19.27 -9.56
N LEU A 117 -3.52 -19.40 -8.44
CA LEU A 117 -4.07 -19.96 -7.20
C LEU A 117 -5.14 -19.06 -6.59
N GLU A 118 -4.91 -17.74 -6.54
CA GLU A 118 -5.88 -16.75 -6.07
C GLU A 118 -7.19 -16.83 -6.89
N SER A 119 -7.07 -16.83 -8.22
CA SER A 119 -8.22 -16.91 -9.11
C SER A 119 -8.99 -18.23 -8.92
N ALA A 120 -8.28 -19.35 -8.80
CA ALA A 120 -8.91 -20.66 -8.62
C ALA A 120 -9.59 -20.82 -7.24
N LEU A 121 -9.03 -20.24 -6.18
CA LEU A 121 -9.54 -20.39 -4.82
C LEU A 121 -10.59 -19.35 -4.43
N SER A 122 -10.74 -18.25 -5.18
CA SER A 122 -11.69 -17.17 -4.86
C SER A 122 -13.12 -17.68 -4.63
N TYR A 123 -13.65 -18.52 -5.53
CA TYR A 123 -15.01 -19.07 -5.41
C TYR A 123 -15.11 -20.25 -4.42
N PRO A 124 -14.18 -21.22 -4.39
CA PRO A 124 -14.16 -22.24 -3.35
C PRO A 124 -14.10 -21.68 -1.93
N MET A 125 -13.31 -20.63 -1.67
CA MET A 125 -13.27 -19.97 -0.36
C MET A 125 -14.61 -19.37 0.01
N LEU A 126 -15.22 -18.64 -0.92
CA LEU A 126 -16.53 -18.05 -0.74
C LEU A 126 -17.59 -19.10 -0.37
N LEU A 127 -17.59 -20.24 -1.08
CA LEU A 127 -18.49 -21.35 -0.79
C LEU A 127 -18.15 -22.07 0.51
N CYS A 128 -16.88 -22.21 0.84
CA CYS A 128 -16.42 -22.81 2.09
C CYS A 128 -16.98 -22.02 3.28
N MET A 129 -16.88 -20.69 3.24
CA MET A 129 -17.45 -19.80 4.27
C MET A 129 -18.97 -19.91 4.37
N ALA A 130 -19.67 -19.96 3.23
CA ALA A 130 -21.11 -20.11 3.20
C ALA A 130 -21.57 -21.46 3.78
N ILE A 131 -20.80 -22.51 3.53
CA ILE A 131 -21.08 -23.88 3.98
C ILE A 131 -20.73 -24.06 5.46
N SER A 132 -19.61 -23.53 5.93
CA SER A 132 -19.18 -23.68 7.33
C SER A 132 -20.00 -22.85 8.31
N GLY A 133 -20.77 -21.87 7.82
CA GLY A 133 -21.59 -21.00 8.66
C GLY A 133 -20.77 -19.94 9.41
N ASP A 134 -19.46 -19.85 9.13
CA ASP A 134 -18.54 -18.86 9.71
C ASP A 134 -18.84 -17.41 9.25
N MET A 135 -19.83 -17.26 8.38
CA MET A 135 -20.38 -15.99 7.91
C MET A 135 -21.25 -15.26 8.96
N GLN A 136 -21.48 -15.86 10.13
CA GLN A 136 -22.18 -15.23 11.27
C GLN A 136 -21.24 -14.43 12.20
N ALA A 137 -20.02 -14.12 11.78
CA ALA A 137 -19.08 -13.34 12.59
C ALA A 137 -19.57 -11.89 12.78
N ASP A 138 -19.77 -11.52 14.04
CA ASP A 138 -20.21 -10.21 14.54
C ASP A 138 -19.32 -9.07 13.98
N GLY A 139 -19.90 -8.09 13.25
CA GLY A 139 -19.17 -6.93 12.69
C GLY A 139 -19.83 -6.27 11.48
N GLU A 140 -19.30 -5.11 11.03
CA GLU A 140 -19.77 -4.36 9.83
C GLU A 140 -19.70 -5.18 8.52
N ASN A 141 -18.92 -6.26 8.49
CA ASN A 141 -18.76 -7.13 7.32
C ASN A 141 -19.79 -8.27 7.24
N ALA A 142 -20.55 -8.53 8.32
CA ALA A 142 -21.60 -9.53 8.33
C ALA A 142 -22.70 -9.21 7.30
N ASP A 143 -22.97 -7.91 7.10
CA ASP A 143 -23.99 -7.43 6.16
C ASP A 143 -23.57 -7.70 4.70
N TYR A 144 -22.29 -7.61 4.36
CA TYR A 144 -21.81 -7.79 2.98
C TYR A 144 -21.88 -9.26 2.54
N ALA A 145 -21.42 -10.15 3.42
CA ALA A 145 -21.52 -11.59 3.30
C ALA A 145 -22.99 -12.02 3.22
N GLN A 146 -23.82 -11.59 4.16
CA GLN A 146 -25.23 -11.97 4.22
C GLN A 146 -26.00 -11.49 2.98
N ASN A 147 -25.81 -10.24 2.52
CA ASN A 147 -26.47 -9.72 1.31
C ASN A 147 -25.99 -10.37 0.00
N LEU A 148 -24.77 -10.94 -0.06
CA LEU A 148 -24.28 -11.66 -1.25
C LEU A 148 -24.99 -13.02 -1.43
N PHE A 149 -25.49 -13.59 -0.34
CA PHE A 149 -26.04 -14.94 -0.29
C PHE A 149 -27.55 -15.01 0.01
N ASP A 150 -28.15 -13.90 0.42
CA ASP A 150 -29.60 -13.84 0.68
C ASP A 150 -30.39 -13.92 -0.63
N GLY A 151 -30.78 -15.14 -1.01
CA GLY A 151 -31.78 -15.42 -2.04
C GLY A 151 -31.28 -15.94 -3.39
N ASP A 152 -29.97 -16.06 -3.61
CA ASP A 152 -29.43 -16.41 -4.94
C ASP A 152 -28.61 -17.71 -5.02
N LEU A 153 -28.27 -18.33 -3.88
CA LEU A 153 -27.70 -19.68 -3.91
C LEU A 153 -28.79 -20.71 -4.23
N PRO A 154 -28.52 -21.71 -5.09
CA PRO A 154 -29.46 -22.80 -5.38
C PRO A 154 -29.54 -23.82 -4.21
N ILE A 155 -29.71 -23.33 -2.99
CA ILE A 155 -29.90 -24.12 -1.76
C ILE A 155 -31.37 -23.98 -1.33
N PRO A 156 -32.12 -25.09 -1.09
CA PRO A 156 -33.50 -25.00 -0.65
C PRO A 156 -33.66 -24.24 0.68
N GLU A 157 -34.68 -23.36 0.75
CA GLU A 157 -34.95 -22.56 1.96
C GLU A 157 -35.09 -23.44 3.22
N GLY A 158 -34.35 -23.09 4.27
CA GLY A 158 -34.39 -23.77 5.57
C GLY A 158 -33.56 -25.07 5.66
N VAL A 159 -32.78 -25.40 4.62
CA VAL A 159 -31.81 -26.50 4.65
C VAL A 159 -30.42 -25.97 5.00
N ASP A 160 -29.74 -26.66 5.91
CA ASP A 160 -28.35 -26.36 6.24
C ASP A 160 -27.43 -26.58 5.01
N ALA A 161 -26.64 -25.56 4.65
CA ALA A 161 -25.84 -25.55 3.43
C ALA A 161 -24.81 -26.70 3.41
N GLN A 162 -24.24 -27.05 4.56
CA GLN A 162 -23.30 -28.15 4.72
C GLN A 162 -23.98 -29.50 4.49
N GLN A 163 -25.16 -29.70 5.08
CA GLN A 163 -25.93 -30.93 4.88
C GLN A 163 -26.43 -31.08 3.45
N PHE A 164 -26.87 -29.98 2.82
CA PHE A 164 -27.29 -30.00 1.42
C PHE A 164 -26.14 -30.40 0.50
N PHE A 165 -24.99 -29.73 0.61
CA PHE A 165 -23.84 -30.01 -0.24
C PHE A 165 -23.28 -31.43 -0.01
N ALA A 166 -23.28 -31.91 1.25
CA ALA A 166 -22.88 -33.27 1.58
C ALA A 166 -23.85 -34.34 1.02
N SER A 167 -25.11 -33.99 0.78
CA SER A 167 -26.14 -34.91 0.25
C SER A 167 -26.07 -35.10 -1.27
N LEU A 168 -25.38 -34.22 -1.99
CA LEU A 168 -25.22 -34.29 -3.44
C LEU A 168 -24.22 -35.39 -3.84
N ASP A 169 -24.55 -36.13 -4.90
CA ASP A 169 -23.59 -36.99 -5.58
C ASP A 169 -22.60 -36.16 -6.40
N GLN A 170 -21.56 -36.78 -6.95
CA GLN A 170 -20.50 -36.04 -7.64
C GLN A 170 -21.02 -35.25 -8.85
N ALA A 171 -21.98 -35.80 -9.60
CA ALA A 171 -22.63 -35.11 -10.71
C ALA A 171 -23.49 -33.93 -10.25
N GLY A 172 -24.20 -34.06 -9.10
CA GLY A 172 -24.95 -32.98 -8.49
C GLY A 172 -24.05 -31.85 -7.97
N LYS A 173 -22.89 -32.18 -7.39
CA LYS A 173 -21.88 -31.19 -6.98
C LYS A 173 -21.33 -30.42 -8.18
N ASP A 174 -20.96 -31.12 -9.25
CA ASP A 174 -20.43 -30.48 -10.46
C ASP A 174 -21.46 -29.52 -11.09
N ALA A 175 -22.73 -29.91 -11.15
CA ALA A 175 -23.81 -29.08 -11.67
C ALA A 175 -24.07 -27.84 -10.78
N PHE A 176 -24.05 -28.03 -9.46
CA PHE A 176 -24.21 -26.96 -8.47
C PHE A 176 -23.06 -25.93 -8.56
N LEU A 177 -21.82 -26.42 -8.63
CA LEU A 177 -20.64 -25.56 -8.78
C LEU A 177 -20.68 -24.79 -10.12
N ALA A 178 -21.07 -25.43 -11.22
CA ALA A 178 -21.18 -24.77 -12.52
C ALA A 178 -22.19 -23.61 -12.51
N GLU A 179 -23.34 -23.79 -11.85
CA GLU A 179 -24.37 -22.75 -11.73
C GLU A 179 -23.87 -21.57 -10.88
N ILE A 180 -23.17 -21.86 -9.78
CA ILE A 180 -22.64 -20.84 -8.87
C ILE A 180 -21.50 -20.04 -9.50
N TYR A 181 -20.57 -20.71 -10.17
CA TYR A 181 -19.44 -20.05 -10.82
C TYR A 181 -19.93 -19.09 -11.91
N GLN A 182 -20.96 -19.49 -12.67
CA GLN A 182 -21.60 -18.61 -13.64
C GLN A 182 -22.20 -17.36 -12.99
N LYS A 183 -22.75 -17.46 -11.77
CA LYS A 183 -23.27 -16.30 -11.03
C LYS A 183 -22.15 -15.41 -10.47
N PHE A 184 -21.04 -15.99 -10.04
CA PHE A 184 -19.92 -15.25 -9.47
C PHE A 184 -18.97 -14.61 -10.48
N ASP A 185 -19.04 -15.00 -11.75
CA ASP A 185 -18.34 -14.32 -12.86
C ASP A 185 -18.74 -12.83 -13.00
N GLU A 186 -19.88 -12.43 -12.43
CA GLU A 186 -20.34 -11.02 -12.45
C GLU A 186 -19.76 -10.17 -11.30
N LEU A 187 -19.04 -10.77 -10.35
CA LEU A 187 -18.48 -10.06 -9.20
C LEU A 187 -17.16 -9.35 -9.54
N PRO A 188 -16.99 -8.06 -9.17
CA PRO A 188 -15.72 -7.37 -9.27
C PRO A 188 -14.58 -8.07 -8.52
N GLU A 189 -13.38 -8.11 -9.10
CA GLU A 189 -12.17 -8.69 -8.48
C GLU A 189 -11.89 -8.15 -7.06
N THR A 190 -12.18 -6.87 -6.82
CA THR A 190 -12.00 -6.25 -5.49
C THR A 190 -12.86 -6.86 -4.40
N ILE A 191 -14.02 -7.44 -4.76
CA ILE A 191 -14.90 -8.15 -3.83
C ILE A 191 -14.32 -9.53 -3.54
N LEU A 192 -13.86 -10.24 -4.59
CA LEU A 192 -13.26 -11.56 -4.46
C LEU A 192 -12.00 -11.53 -3.59
N SER A 193 -11.15 -10.52 -3.79
CA SER A 193 -9.97 -10.30 -2.95
C SER A 193 -10.34 -10.03 -1.48
N GLN A 194 -11.37 -9.24 -1.21
CA GLN A 194 -11.86 -9.00 0.16
C GLN A 194 -12.41 -10.26 0.82
N ILE A 195 -13.14 -11.08 0.07
CA ILE A 195 -13.64 -12.39 0.54
C ILE A 195 -12.49 -13.32 0.86
N GLY A 196 -11.49 -13.42 -0.02
CA GLY A 196 -10.30 -14.23 0.22
C GLY A 196 -9.61 -13.82 1.53
N ILE A 197 -9.41 -12.52 1.74
CA ILE A 197 -8.83 -12.01 2.99
C ILE A 197 -9.70 -12.38 4.20
N LEU A 198 -11.02 -12.25 4.11
CA LEU A 198 -11.94 -12.62 5.19
C LEU A 198 -11.91 -14.13 5.48
N PHE A 199 -11.80 -14.97 4.46
CA PHE A 199 -11.60 -16.41 4.63
C PHE A 199 -10.30 -16.68 5.38
N VAL A 200 -9.18 -16.06 4.97
CA VAL A 200 -7.89 -16.22 5.65
C VAL A 200 -7.95 -15.76 7.11
N GLN A 201 -8.70 -14.69 7.42
CA GLN A 201 -8.93 -14.26 8.81
C GLN A 201 -9.60 -15.36 9.64
N ASN A 202 -10.74 -15.87 9.17
CA ASN A 202 -11.50 -16.91 9.87
C ASN A 202 -10.68 -18.19 10.02
N GLU A 203 -9.95 -18.57 8.97
CA GLU A 203 -9.06 -19.72 8.98
C GLU A 203 -7.94 -19.58 10.02
N TYR A 204 -7.33 -18.40 10.11
CA TYR A 204 -6.29 -18.17 11.10
C TYR A 204 -6.84 -18.14 12.52
N GLU A 205 -8.03 -17.58 12.73
CA GLU A 205 -8.71 -17.63 14.03
C GLU A 205 -9.08 -19.07 14.43
N SER A 206 -9.58 -19.87 13.49
CA SER A 206 -9.93 -21.28 13.74
C SER A 206 -8.70 -22.13 14.11
N LEU A 207 -7.55 -21.81 13.50
CA LEU A 207 -6.25 -22.38 13.85
C LEU A 207 -5.67 -21.83 15.17
N GLY A 208 -6.31 -20.84 15.80
CA GLY A 208 -5.89 -20.22 17.05
C GLY A 208 -4.78 -19.18 16.91
N ILE A 209 -4.52 -18.71 15.68
CA ILE A 209 -3.54 -17.67 15.39
C ILE A 209 -4.08 -16.32 15.89
N ASP A 210 -3.25 -15.60 16.64
CA ASP A 210 -3.59 -14.30 17.20
C ASP A 210 -3.51 -13.20 16.12
N LEU A 211 -4.66 -12.91 15.48
CA LEU A 211 -4.78 -11.84 14.50
C LEU A 211 -4.37 -10.47 15.05
N GLY A 212 -4.63 -10.22 16.34
CA GLY A 212 -4.24 -8.99 17.02
C GLY A 212 -2.72 -8.77 17.01
N LYS A 213 -1.92 -9.83 17.14
CA LYS A 213 -0.45 -9.73 17.00
C LYS A 213 -0.01 -9.44 15.57
N ILE A 214 -0.67 -10.05 14.58
CA ILE A 214 -0.37 -9.81 13.16
C ILE A 214 -0.68 -8.35 12.80
N SER A 215 -1.91 -7.91 13.09
CA SER A 215 -2.37 -6.53 12.93
C SER A 215 -1.45 -5.52 13.62
N ASN A 216 -1.17 -5.68 14.92
CA ASN A 216 -0.31 -4.75 15.66
C ASN A 216 1.10 -4.66 15.07
N ARG A 217 1.69 -5.80 14.67
CA ARG A 217 3.02 -5.81 14.04
C ARG A 217 2.99 -5.06 12.71
N TYR A 218 1.97 -5.28 11.89
CA TYR A 218 1.80 -4.58 10.63
C TYR A 218 1.67 -3.06 10.85
N ILE A 219 0.74 -2.63 11.72
CA ILE A 219 0.51 -1.23 12.05
C ILE A 219 1.79 -0.55 12.58
N LEU A 220 2.54 -1.22 13.46
CA LEU A 220 3.78 -0.68 14.00
C LEU A 220 4.87 -0.52 12.93
N ILE A 221 5.02 -1.49 12.03
CA ILE A 221 6.01 -1.42 10.95
C ILE A 221 5.63 -0.33 9.94
N SER A 222 4.37 -0.30 9.50
CA SER A 222 3.87 0.71 8.56
C SER A 222 3.89 2.11 9.17
N GLY A 223 3.52 2.25 10.43
CA GLY A 223 3.64 3.51 11.18
C GLY A 223 5.09 3.97 11.36
N ALA A 224 6.02 3.05 11.60
CA ALA A 224 7.45 3.38 11.67
C ALA A 224 8.01 3.82 10.30
N LYS A 225 7.59 3.18 9.20
CA LYS A 225 7.93 3.62 7.83
C LYS A 225 7.40 5.02 7.55
N MET A 226 6.13 5.29 7.91
CA MET A 226 5.49 6.60 7.77
C MET A 226 6.26 7.68 8.55
N LEU A 227 6.63 7.40 9.81
CA LEU A 227 7.43 8.32 10.62
C LEU A 227 8.82 8.55 10.03
N GLY A 228 9.46 7.50 9.50
CA GLY A 228 10.74 7.61 8.80
C GLY A 228 10.68 8.53 7.58
N LEU A 229 9.63 8.41 6.76
CA LEU A 229 9.40 9.28 5.60
C LEU A 229 9.12 10.72 6.02
N ALA A 230 8.34 10.95 7.07
CA ALA A 230 8.09 12.28 7.58
C ALA A 230 9.38 12.96 8.07
N LEU A 231 10.24 12.23 8.78
CA LEU A 231 11.56 12.74 9.21
C LEU A 231 12.50 12.99 8.02
N ALA A 232 12.47 12.14 7.00
CA ALA A 232 13.25 12.33 5.78
C ALA A 232 12.78 13.57 5.00
N SER A 233 11.47 13.76 4.85
CA SER A 233 10.85 14.96 4.26
C SER A 233 11.31 16.21 5.01
N MET A 234 11.17 16.22 6.35
CA MET A 234 11.64 17.32 7.19
C MET A 234 13.13 17.63 7.00
N ALA A 235 13.99 16.62 6.94
CA ALA A 235 15.42 16.81 6.70
C ALA A 235 15.70 17.41 5.30
N CYS A 236 14.96 16.98 4.28
CA CYS A 236 15.03 17.54 2.93
C CYS A 236 14.61 19.01 2.93
N THR A 237 13.47 19.35 3.54
CA THR A 237 12.98 20.74 3.64
C THR A 237 14.02 21.64 4.32
N ILE A 238 14.64 21.18 5.41
CA ILE A 238 15.69 21.94 6.11
C ILE A 238 16.91 22.13 5.20
N ALA A 239 17.36 21.09 4.50
CA ALA A 239 18.50 21.16 3.59
C ALA A 239 18.22 22.08 2.40
N VAL A 240 17.03 22.01 1.81
CA VAL A 240 16.57 22.91 0.74
C VAL A 240 16.59 24.36 1.20
N CYS A 241 15.98 24.67 2.36
CA CYS A 241 15.98 26.02 2.93
C CYS A 241 17.40 26.57 3.14
N TYR A 242 18.29 25.72 3.68
CA TYR A 242 19.69 26.08 3.93
C TYR A 242 20.45 26.38 2.63
N LEU A 243 20.33 25.51 1.63
CA LEU A 243 21.01 25.66 0.34
C LEU A 243 20.47 26.85 -0.45
N ALA A 244 19.15 27.03 -0.48
CA ALA A 244 18.51 28.19 -1.10
C ALA A 244 19.04 29.50 -0.49
N SER A 245 19.13 29.56 0.85
CA SER A 245 19.68 30.71 1.57
C SER A 245 21.15 30.99 1.24
N LEU A 246 21.97 29.93 1.08
CA LEU A 246 23.38 30.05 0.68
C LEU A 246 23.52 30.55 -0.75
N ILE A 247 22.77 29.97 -1.69
CA ILE A 247 22.79 30.36 -3.10
C ILE A 247 22.37 31.82 -3.24
N ALA A 248 21.25 32.20 -2.61
CA ALA A 248 20.75 33.57 -2.65
C ALA A 248 21.75 34.56 -2.05
N SER A 249 22.34 34.25 -0.90
CA SER A 249 23.36 35.11 -0.27
C SER A 249 24.61 35.29 -1.13
N SER A 250 25.07 34.23 -1.80
CA SER A 250 26.20 34.29 -2.73
C SER A 250 25.87 35.16 -3.95
N VAL A 251 24.72 34.92 -4.58
CA VAL A 251 24.26 35.73 -5.73
C VAL A 251 24.07 37.19 -5.34
N GLY A 252 23.50 37.47 -4.16
CA GLY A 252 23.34 38.81 -3.63
C GLY A 252 24.67 39.54 -3.43
N LYS A 253 25.69 38.83 -2.90
CA LYS A 253 27.06 39.36 -2.75
C LYS A 253 27.67 39.71 -4.11
N GLU A 254 27.58 38.81 -5.09
CA GLU A 254 28.12 39.04 -6.43
C GLU A 254 27.40 40.17 -7.15
N LEU A 255 26.07 40.19 -7.11
CA LEU A 255 25.26 41.21 -7.73
C LEU A 255 25.56 42.59 -7.15
N ARG A 256 25.62 42.69 -5.80
CA ARG A 256 25.98 43.95 -5.13
C ARG A 256 27.38 44.43 -5.53
N GLY A 257 28.35 43.52 -5.57
CA GLY A 257 29.72 43.84 -5.99
C GLY A 257 29.80 44.34 -7.44
N ASN A 258 29.07 43.69 -8.35
CA ASN A 258 29.05 44.06 -9.77
C ASN A 258 28.33 45.40 -10.02
N VAL A 259 27.19 45.62 -9.37
CA VAL A 259 26.47 46.90 -9.45
C VAL A 259 27.35 48.02 -8.87
N TYR A 260 27.96 47.81 -7.70
CA TYR A 260 28.82 48.80 -7.07
C TYR A 260 30.03 49.18 -7.95
N ARG A 261 30.74 48.20 -8.50
CA ARG A 261 31.85 48.46 -9.44
C ARG A 261 31.40 49.22 -10.68
N ARG A 262 30.19 48.92 -11.19
CA ARG A 262 29.65 49.62 -12.36
C ARG A 262 29.32 51.07 -12.05
N VAL A 263 28.71 51.35 -10.91
CA VAL A 263 28.39 52.72 -10.45
C VAL A 263 29.65 53.54 -10.25
N LEU A 264 30.72 52.96 -9.68
CA LEU A 264 32.02 53.65 -9.54
C LEU A 264 32.72 53.98 -10.87
N SER A 265 32.34 53.31 -11.97
CA SER A 265 32.89 53.58 -13.30
C SER A 265 32.15 54.67 -14.09
N PHE A 266 31.10 55.26 -13.52
CA PHE A 266 30.28 56.28 -14.19
C PHE A 266 30.99 57.64 -14.23
N SER A 267 30.74 58.37 -15.33
CA SER A 267 31.13 59.77 -15.45
C SER A 267 30.22 60.67 -14.60
N ASN A 268 30.62 61.92 -14.37
CA ASN A 268 29.75 62.88 -13.68
C ASN A 268 28.43 63.11 -14.44
N GLU A 269 28.46 63.11 -15.77
CA GLU A 269 27.25 63.22 -16.62
C GLU A 269 26.30 62.03 -16.43
N ASP A 270 26.83 60.81 -16.30
CA ASP A 270 26.02 59.62 -16.02
C ASP A 270 25.39 59.66 -14.62
N ILE A 271 26.14 60.14 -13.62
CA ILE A 271 25.64 60.28 -12.23
C ILE A 271 24.51 61.30 -12.17
N GLU A 272 24.64 62.43 -12.86
CA GLU A 272 23.55 63.42 -12.95
C GLU A 272 22.32 62.85 -13.66
N LYS A 273 22.52 62.11 -14.76
CA LYS A 273 21.43 61.49 -15.51
C LYS A 273 20.66 60.44 -14.70
N PHE A 274 21.36 59.57 -13.96
CA PHE A 274 20.71 58.53 -13.17
C PHE A 274 20.29 59.00 -11.77
N SER A 275 20.82 60.12 -11.28
CA SER A 275 20.71 60.62 -9.91
C SER A 275 21.32 59.70 -8.85
N THR A 276 21.97 60.30 -7.85
CA THR A 276 22.53 59.58 -6.69
C THR A 276 21.46 58.75 -5.96
N ALA A 277 20.25 59.29 -5.80
CA ALA A 277 19.15 58.60 -5.11
C ALA A 277 18.74 57.30 -5.82
N SER A 278 18.61 57.31 -7.16
CA SER A 278 18.27 56.08 -7.90
C SER A 278 19.38 55.03 -7.82
N LEU A 279 20.65 55.46 -7.90
CA LEU A 279 21.80 54.57 -7.82
C LEU A 279 21.90 53.88 -6.44
N ILE A 280 21.55 54.59 -5.36
CA ILE A 280 21.43 54.01 -4.02
C ILE A 280 20.35 52.92 -4.02
N THR A 281 19.12 53.23 -4.45
CA THR A 281 18.00 52.27 -4.48
C THR A 281 18.32 51.01 -5.29
N ARG A 282 18.98 51.16 -6.44
CA ARG A 282 19.41 50.02 -7.28
C ARG A 282 20.49 49.15 -6.63
N THR A 283 21.36 49.75 -5.83
CA THR A 283 22.47 49.02 -5.17
C THR A 283 22.02 48.33 -3.87
N THR A 284 20.96 48.85 -3.23
CA THR A 284 20.42 48.32 -1.98
C THR A 284 19.17 47.48 -2.21
N ASN A 285 18.03 48.14 -2.45
CA ASN A 285 16.70 47.52 -2.48
C ASN A 285 16.55 46.52 -3.63
N ASP A 286 16.97 46.87 -4.85
CA ASP A 286 16.81 45.96 -5.99
C ASP A 286 17.61 44.67 -5.81
N VAL A 287 18.82 44.76 -5.24
CA VAL A 287 19.64 43.59 -4.92
C VAL A 287 18.96 42.73 -3.86
N THR A 288 18.37 43.33 -2.83
CA THR A 288 17.63 42.60 -1.79
C THR A 288 16.40 41.91 -2.37
N ASN A 289 15.62 42.61 -3.19
CA ASN A 289 14.43 42.03 -3.85
C ASN A 289 14.79 40.85 -4.75
N VAL A 290 15.89 40.96 -5.50
CA VAL A 290 16.42 39.85 -6.30
C VAL A 290 16.87 38.69 -5.43
N THR A 291 17.55 38.96 -4.32
CA THR A 291 18.02 37.92 -3.39
C THR A 291 16.83 37.16 -2.79
N MET A 292 15.78 37.87 -2.37
CA MET A 292 14.55 37.27 -1.85
C MET A 292 13.83 36.41 -2.90
N ALA A 293 13.75 36.88 -4.15
CA ALA A 293 13.15 36.13 -5.25
C ALA A 293 13.92 34.87 -5.67
N ILE A 294 15.17 34.68 -5.20
CA ILE A 294 15.94 33.44 -5.42
C ILE A 294 15.68 32.42 -4.30
N VAL A 295 15.33 32.89 -3.10
CA VAL A 295 15.01 32.02 -1.95
C VAL A 295 13.62 31.41 -2.08
N MET A 296 12.65 32.20 -2.54
CA MET A 296 11.26 31.78 -2.77
C MET A 296 11.12 30.96 -4.06
#